data_AF-A0A453CTP1-F1
#
_entry.id   AF-A0A453CTP1-F1
#
_cell.length_a   1.000
_cell.length_b   1.000
_cell.length_c   1.000
_cell.angle_alpha   90.00
_cell.angle_beta   90.00
_cell.angle_gamma   90.00
#
_symmetry.space_group_name_H-M   'P 1'
#
loop_
_entity.id
_entity.type
_entity.pdbx_description
1 polymer ?
#
loop_
_entity_poly.entity_id
_entity_poly.type
_entity_poly.pdbx_seq_one_letter_code
_entity_poly.pdbx_strand_id
1 'polypeptide(L)'
;MGSATTICSDKTGTLTLNQMTVVEAYFGGEKMDPPDNTQKLSAAVSTMIIEGIAQNTSGSIFEPEGGQAPEVTGSPTEKAILSWGLQLGMKFSETRSKSSILQVFPFNSEKKRGGVAVQVGDSEVHVYWKGAAELILESCTSWIDKDGSKQSMTPEKVGEFKKFIEDMAVASLRCVAFAYRPCEMSDVPKEDQRADWVLPEDNLIMLGIVGIKDPCRPGVQDSIRLCAAAGIKVRMVTGDNLQTARAIALECGILTDPNVSEPTIIEGKTFRELSDLEREEVADKISVMGRSSPNDKLLLVKALRNRGHVVAVTGDGTNDAPALHEADIGLSMGIQGTEVAKESSDIIILDDNFATLVRVVRWGRSVYANIQKFIQFQLTVNVAALIINVVSAVSSGDVPLNAVQLLWVNLIMDTLGALALATEPPNNHLMQRPPVGRREPLITNIMWRNLLIMAFYQVAILLTLTFKGLTLLRLEH
;
A
#
# COMPACT_ATOMS: atom_id res chain seq x y z
N MET A 1 -10.44 -8.02 13.33
CA MET A 1 -10.23 -8.19 11.86
C MET A 1 -11.24 -9.07 11.15
N GLY A 2 -11.69 -10.22 11.68
CA GLY A 2 -12.62 -11.11 10.96
C GLY A 2 -13.97 -10.45 10.56
N SER A 3 -14.43 -9.50 11.37
CA SER A 3 -15.66 -8.72 11.14
C SER A 3 -15.42 -7.38 10.45
N ALA A 4 -14.19 -7.08 9.98
CA ALA A 4 -13.90 -5.82 9.32
C ALA A 4 -14.75 -5.68 8.04
N THR A 5 -15.42 -4.54 7.91
CA THR A 5 -16.27 -4.23 6.74
C THR A 5 -15.62 -3.24 5.80
N THR A 6 -14.69 -2.44 6.33
CA THR A 6 -13.92 -1.46 5.57
C THR A 6 -12.48 -1.42 6.04
N ILE A 7 -11.58 -1.14 5.09
CA ILE A 7 -10.17 -0.91 5.34
C ILE A 7 -9.83 0.46 4.77
N CYS A 8 -9.43 1.40 5.64
CA CYS A 8 -8.89 2.69 5.23
C CYS A 8 -7.36 2.57 5.20
N SER A 9 -6.79 2.62 4.01
CA SER A 9 -5.37 2.42 3.78
C SER A 9 -4.70 3.72 3.40
N ASP A 10 -3.56 4.03 4.03
CA ASP A 10 -2.63 4.99 3.44
C ASP A 10 -2.08 4.45 2.11
N LYS A 11 -1.64 5.36 1.25
CA LYS A 11 -1.04 5.03 -0.04
C LYS A 11 0.46 4.80 0.08
N THR A 12 1.18 5.77 0.65
CA THR A 12 2.65 5.78 0.67
C THR A 12 3.13 4.76 1.68
N GLY A 13 4.08 3.91 1.30
CA GLY A 13 4.67 2.89 2.18
C GLY A 13 3.76 1.73 2.56
N THR A 14 2.43 1.90 2.43
CA THR A 14 1.46 0.84 2.66
C THR A 14 1.05 0.12 1.37
N LEU A 15 0.47 0.84 0.40
CA LEU A 15 0.07 0.26 -0.90
C LEU A 15 1.23 0.31 -1.90
N THR A 16 2.06 1.33 -1.81
CA THR A 16 3.25 1.52 -2.64
C THR A 16 4.52 1.17 -1.88
N LEU A 17 5.63 1.01 -2.60
CA LEU A 17 6.92 0.66 -2.01
C LEU A 17 7.57 1.83 -1.25
N ASN A 18 7.04 3.06 -1.37
CA ASN A 18 7.68 4.29 -0.92
C ASN A 18 9.09 4.45 -1.51
N GLN A 19 9.24 3.97 -2.75
CA GLN A 19 10.49 3.96 -3.50
C GLN A 19 10.20 4.47 -4.89
N MET A 20 10.52 5.74 -5.14
CA MET A 20 10.36 6.31 -6.48
C MET A 20 11.26 5.56 -7.46
N THR A 21 10.70 5.18 -8.60
CA THR A 21 11.40 4.44 -9.67
C THR A 21 11.12 5.08 -11.01
N VAL A 22 12.11 5.03 -11.91
CA VAL A 22 11.93 5.43 -13.31
C VAL A 22 11.16 4.30 -14.01
N VAL A 23 10.01 4.62 -14.57
CA VAL A 23 9.12 3.66 -15.24
C VAL A 23 9.09 3.90 -16.74
N GLU A 24 9.20 5.15 -17.16
CA GLU A 24 9.32 5.51 -18.57
C GLU A 24 10.53 6.40 -18.79
N ALA A 25 11.15 6.24 -19.95
CA ALA A 25 12.32 7.00 -20.38
C ALA A 25 12.20 7.30 -21.87
N TYR A 26 12.57 8.51 -22.26
CA TYR A 26 12.61 8.97 -23.64
C TYR A 26 13.94 9.62 -23.91
N PHE A 27 14.73 8.99 -24.77
CA PHE A 27 16.10 9.39 -25.11
C PHE A 27 16.37 9.14 -26.59
N GLY A 28 17.24 9.96 -27.20
CA GLY A 28 17.62 9.76 -28.59
C GLY A 28 16.46 9.82 -29.58
N GLY A 29 15.39 10.54 -29.26
CA GLY A 29 14.23 10.70 -30.12
C GLY A 29 13.20 9.57 -30.09
N GLU A 30 13.35 8.57 -29.21
CA GLU A 30 12.41 7.45 -29.07
C GLU A 30 12.10 7.14 -27.60
N LYS A 31 10.95 6.50 -27.35
CA LYS A 31 10.60 5.90 -26.07
C LYS A 31 11.42 4.62 -25.86
N MET A 32 12.04 4.50 -24.69
CA MET A 32 12.83 3.34 -24.29
C MET A 32 11.93 2.28 -23.66
N ASP A 33 12.09 1.02 -24.07
CA ASP A 33 11.38 -0.13 -23.51
C ASP A 33 12.32 -1.37 -23.53
N PRO A 34 12.77 -1.89 -22.37
CA PRO A 34 12.61 -1.31 -21.02
C PRO A 34 13.38 0.03 -20.86
N PRO A 35 13.07 0.85 -19.85
CA PRO A 35 13.60 2.22 -19.71
C PRO A 35 15.13 2.30 -19.53
N ASP A 36 15.78 1.19 -19.19
CA ASP A 36 17.22 1.03 -19.00
C ASP A 36 17.97 0.52 -20.24
N ASN A 37 17.28 0.31 -21.37
CA ASN A 37 17.86 -0.30 -22.56
C ASN A 37 18.80 0.64 -23.36
N THR A 38 20.07 0.75 -22.96
CA THR A 38 21.07 1.60 -23.64
C THR A 38 21.52 1.09 -25.02
N GLN A 39 21.13 -0.12 -25.45
CA GLN A 39 21.62 -0.72 -26.70
C GLN A 39 21.26 0.06 -27.97
N LYS A 40 20.19 0.87 -27.90
CA LYS A 40 19.73 1.71 -29.01
C LYS A 40 20.42 3.07 -29.10
N LEU A 41 21.21 3.44 -28.09
CA LEU A 41 21.85 4.74 -27.98
C LEU A 41 23.33 4.63 -28.35
N SER A 42 23.88 5.66 -29.01
CA SER A 42 25.32 5.74 -29.21
C SER A 42 26.04 5.87 -27.87
N ALA A 43 27.30 5.40 -27.82
CA ALA A 43 28.13 5.47 -26.62
C ALA A 43 28.34 6.92 -26.13
N ALA A 44 28.37 7.89 -27.06
CA ALA A 44 28.49 9.31 -26.73
C ALA A 44 27.25 9.83 -25.98
N VAL A 45 26.05 9.48 -26.46
CA VAL A 45 24.78 9.90 -25.82
C VAL A 45 24.65 9.27 -24.43
N SER A 46 24.95 7.98 -24.31
CA SER A 46 24.93 7.28 -23.03
C SER A 46 25.90 7.91 -22.02
N THR A 47 27.10 8.29 -22.47
CA THR A 47 28.09 8.96 -21.62
C THR A 47 27.62 10.33 -21.13
N MET A 48 27.01 11.15 -22.01
CA MET A 48 26.47 12.46 -21.62
C MET A 48 25.33 12.36 -20.62
N ILE A 49 24.44 11.37 -20.78
CA ILE A 49 23.35 11.12 -19.84
C ILE A 49 23.91 10.67 -18.48
N ILE A 50 24.86 9.73 -18.48
CA ILE A 50 25.51 9.22 -17.27
C ILE A 50 26.24 10.35 -16.53
N GLU A 51 26.97 11.21 -17.24
CA GLU A 51 27.65 12.38 -16.66
C GLU A 51 26.62 13.35 -16.05
N GLY A 52 25.55 13.68 -16.78
CA GLY A 52 24.49 14.53 -16.28
C GLY A 52 23.81 13.99 -15.02
N ILE A 53 23.54 12.68 -14.97
CA ILE A 53 22.95 12.02 -13.78
C ILE A 53 23.93 12.03 -12.60
N ALA A 54 25.20 11.66 -12.82
CA ALA A 54 26.19 11.52 -11.77
C ALA A 54 26.60 12.86 -11.14
N GLN A 55 26.65 13.92 -11.96
CA GLN A 55 27.10 15.25 -11.52
C GLN A 55 25.95 16.15 -11.05
N ASN A 56 24.77 16.06 -11.67
CA ASN A 56 23.61 16.86 -11.28
C ASN A 56 22.82 16.18 -10.16
N THR A 57 23.47 15.82 -9.07
CA THR A 57 22.84 15.17 -7.91
C THR A 57 23.51 15.52 -6.60
N SER A 58 22.70 15.71 -5.56
CA SER A 58 23.18 15.83 -4.18
C SER A 58 23.29 14.48 -3.47
N GLY A 59 22.78 13.42 -4.09
CA GLY A 59 22.83 12.05 -3.56
C GLY A 59 24.20 11.39 -3.73
N SER A 60 24.44 10.34 -2.94
CA SER A 60 25.61 9.48 -3.02
C SER A 60 25.22 8.02 -3.17
N ILE A 61 26.12 7.22 -3.72
CA ILE A 61 25.96 5.77 -3.86
C ILE A 61 27.05 5.11 -3.01
N PHE A 62 26.63 4.25 -2.09
CA PHE A 62 27.52 3.45 -1.26
C PHE A 62 27.37 1.97 -1.65
N GLU A 63 28.49 1.34 -2.00
CA GLU A 63 28.54 -0.08 -2.31
C GLU A 63 29.02 -0.83 -1.05
N PRO A 64 28.15 -1.62 -0.37
CA PRO A 64 28.55 -2.35 0.82
C PRO A 64 29.56 -3.47 0.47
N GLU A 65 30.58 -3.65 1.30
CA GLU A 65 31.48 -4.79 1.19
C GLU A 65 30.70 -6.09 1.47
N GLY A 66 30.52 -6.94 0.45
CA GLY A 66 29.80 -8.22 0.58
C GLY A 66 28.78 -8.54 -0.52
N GLY A 67 28.68 -7.74 -1.59
CA GLY A 67 27.80 -8.04 -2.73
C GLY A 67 26.32 -7.77 -2.48
N GLN A 68 25.99 -6.97 -1.45
CA GLN A 68 24.64 -6.44 -1.26
C GLN A 68 24.32 -5.35 -2.29
N ALA A 69 23.03 -5.08 -2.49
CA ALA A 69 22.60 -4.03 -3.41
C ALA A 69 23.15 -2.65 -2.98
N PRO A 70 23.56 -1.79 -3.93
CA PRO A 70 24.10 -0.47 -3.62
C PRO A 70 23.06 0.40 -2.91
N GLU A 71 23.48 1.05 -1.82
CA GLU A 71 22.64 1.97 -1.06
C GLU A 71 22.72 3.37 -1.69
N VAL A 72 21.57 3.89 -2.10
CA VAL A 72 21.46 5.21 -2.74
C VAL A 72 20.87 6.21 -1.75
N THR A 73 21.58 7.29 -1.50
CA THR A 73 21.15 8.41 -0.65
C THR A 73 20.70 9.61 -1.51
N GLY A 74 19.91 10.52 -0.93
CA GLY A 74 19.39 11.71 -1.63
C GLY A 74 17.87 11.88 -1.49
N SER A 75 17.31 12.87 -2.19
CA SER A 75 15.85 13.04 -2.25
C SER A 75 15.19 11.86 -3.00
N PRO A 76 13.89 11.56 -2.78
CA PRO A 76 13.23 10.42 -3.45
C PRO A 76 13.37 10.43 -4.98
N THR A 77 13.23 11.61 -5.61
CA THR A 77 13.41 11.79 -7.05
C THR A 77 14.86 11.53 -7.48
N GLU A 78 15.84 12.03 -6.73
CA GLU A 78 17.26 11.81 -7.04
C GLU A 78 17.67 10.36 -6.84
N LYS A 79 17.18 9.70 -5.78
CA LYS A 79 17.39 8.26 -5.57
C LYS A 79 16.89 7.46 -6.77
N ALA A 80 15.68 7.76 -7.26
CA ALA A 80 15.11 7.09 -8.43
C ALA A 80 16.00 7.23 -9.68
N ILE A 81 16.46 8.46 -9.95
CA ILE A 81 17.30 8.77 -11.12
C ILE A 81 18.69 8.14 -10.97
N LEU A 82 19.28 8.15 -9.77
CA LEU A 82 20.58 7.54 -9.49
C LEU A 82 20.53 6.01 -9.60
N SER A 83 19.51 5.38 -9.03
CA SER A 83 19.25 3.94 -9.17
C SER A 83 19.04 3.55 -10.63
N TRP A 84 18.32 4.37 -11.40
CA TRP A 84 18.19 4.17 -12.84
C TRP A 84 19.53 4.34 -13.58
N GLY A 85 20.34 5.33 -13.21
CA GLY A 85 21.71 5.49 -13.73
C GLY A 85 22.56 4.24 -13.54
N LEU A 86 22.50 3.60 -12.35
CA LEU A 86 23.19 2.33 -12.10
C LEU A 86 22.71 1.20 -13.03
N GLN A 87 21.40 1.14 -13.33
CA GLN A 87 20.83 0.17 -14.28
C GLN A 87 21.33 0.41 -15.71
N LEU A 88 21.60 1.67 -16.09
CA LEU A 88 22.23 2.02 -17.38
C LEU A 88 23.72 1.61 -17.46
N GLY A 89 24.32 1.09 -16.38
CA GLY A 89 25.73 0.75 -16.30
C GLY A 89 26.63 1.89 -15.80
N MET A 90 26.07 2.93 -15.17
CA MET A 90 26.83 4.02 -14.56
C MET A 90 27.75 3.51 -13.45
N LYS A 91 29.04 3.83 -13.55
CA LYS A 91 29.98 3.73 -12.42
C LYS A 91 30.11 5.10 -11.76
N PHE A 92 29.41 5.28 -10.65
CA PHE A 92 29.24 6.60 -10.02
C PHE A 92 30.56 7.29 -9.67
N SER A 93 31.44 6.61 -8.94
CA SER A 93 32.74 7.15 -8.50
C SER A 93 33.68 7.44 -9.67
N GLU A 94 33.69 6.59 -10.70
CA GLU A 94 34.52 6.77 -11.89
C GLU A 94 34.03 7.93 -12.76
N THR A 95 32.72 8.14 -12.84
CA THR A 95 32.14 9.23 -13.62
C THR A 95 32.41 10.58 -12.95
N ARG A 96 32.26 10.64 -11.62
CA ARG A 96 32.53 11.88 -10.86
C ARG A 96 34.01 12.27 -10.81
N SER A 97 34.94 11.33 -10.97
CA SER A 97 36.37 11.64 -11.00
C SER A 97 36.86 12.15 -12.36
N LYS A 98 36.09 11.92 -13.44
CA LYS A 98 36.44 12.35 -14.80
C LYS A 98 36.21 13.85 -15.06
N SER A 99 35.28 14.46 -14.32
CA SER A 99 34.93 15.87 -14.47
C SER A 99 34.91 16.60 -13.12
N SER A 100 35.37 17.86 -13.12
CA SER A 100 35.39 18.70 -11.92
C SER A 100 34.19 19.65 -11.90
N ILE A 101 33.54 19.78 -10.74
CA ILE A 101 32.39 20.68 -10.60
C ILE A 101 32.90 22.12 -10.45
N LEU A 102 32.48 23.00 -11.36
CA LEU A 102 32.81 24.42 -11.33
C LEU A 102 31.81 25.23 -10.51
N GLN A 103 30.52 24.96 -10.70
CA GLN A 103 29.44 25.69 -10.03
C GLN A 103 28.18 24.80 -9.95
N VAL A 104 27.47 24.87 -8.83
CA VAL A 104 26.20 24.17 -8.62
C VAL A 104 25.11 25.20 -8.39
N PHE A 105 24.00 25.04 -9.11
CA PHE A 105 22.75 25.74 -8.84
C PHE A 105 21.76 24.75 -8.22
N PRO A 106 21.61 24.75 -6.88
CA PRO A 106 20.70 23.84 -6.19
C PRO A 106 19.28 23.95 -6.72
N PHE A 107 18.49 22.87 -6.57
CA PHE A 107 17.10 22.87 -6.99
C PHE A 107 16.33 24.00 -6.30
N ASN A 108 15.77 24.92 -7.09
CA ASN A 108 14.95 26.00 -6.60
C ASN A 108 13.46 25.63 -6.79
N SER A 109 12.66 25.64 -5.72
CA SER A 109 11.25 25.25 -5.77
C SER A 109 10.34 26.18 -6.58
N GLU A 110 10.70 27.46 -6.71
CA GLU A 110 9.95 28.43 -7.53
C GLU A 110 10.26 28.21 -9.02
N LYS A 111 11.54 28.07 -9.37
CA LYS A 111 11.98 27.79 -10.75
C LYS A 111 11.79 26.33 -11.17
N LYS A 112 11.58 25.41 -10.22
CA LYS A 112 11.45 23.95 -10.38
C LYS A 112 12.54 23.29 -11.23
N ARG A 113 13.76 23.82 -11.16
CA ARG A 113 14.96 23.31 -11.86
C ARG A 113 16.22 23.46 -11.00
N GLY A 114 17.22 22.64 -11.30
CA GLY A 114 18.56 22.70 -10.74
C GLY A 114 19.59 22.38 -11.82
N GLY A 115 20.80 22.92 -11.68
CA GLY A 115 21.84 22.79 -12.69
C GLY A 115 23.24 22.68 -12.10
N VAL A 116 24.18 22.19 -12.91
CA VAL A 116 25.58 22.06 -12.54
C VAL A 116 26.45 22.36 -13.77
N ALA A 117 27.49 23.17 -13.59
CA ALA A 117 28.56 23.32 -14.56
C ALA A 117 29.72 22.40 -14.17
N VAL A 118 30.12 21.55 -15.10
CA VAL A 118 31.26 20.64 -14.94
C VAL A 118 32.29 20.91 -16.02
N GLN A 119 33.57 20.85 -15.64
CA GLN A 119 34.68 20.93 -16.56
C GLN A 119 35.06 19.50 -16.98
N VAL A 120 35.09 19.27 -18.30
CA VAL A 120 35.46 18.01 -18.91
C VAL A 120 36.80 18.22 -19.63
N GLY A 121 37.86 17.62 -19.10
CA GLY A 121 39.23 17.87 -19.59
C GLY A 121 39.69 19.32 -19.37
N ASP A 122 40.61 19.80 -20.22
CA ASP A 122 41.29 21.09 -20.01
C ASP A 122 40.57 22.30 -20.64
N SER A 123 39.56 22.11 -21.50
CA SER A 123 39.00 23.21 -22.32
C SER A 123 37.50 23.23 -22.52
N GLU A 124 36.78 22.14 -22.18
CA GLU A 124 35.33 22.05 -22.38
C GLU A 124 34.57 22.13 -21.05
N VAL A 125 33.46 22.86 -21.06
CA VAL A 125 32.56 22.98 -19.91
C VAL A 125 31.18 22.52 -20.32
N HIS A 126 30.63 21.55 -19.60
CA HIS A 126 29.26 21.08 -19.78
C HIS A 126 28.37 21.63 -18.68
N VAL A 127 27.29 22.32 -19.07
CA VAL A 127 26.25 22.78 -18.14
C VAL A 127 25.07 21.84 -18.25
N TYR A 128 24.81 21.07 -17.19
CA TYR A 128 23.68 20.15 -17.10
C TYR A 128 22.54 20.78 -16.32
N TRP A 129 21.32 20.57 -16.80
CA TRP A 129 20.08 20.99 -16.14
C TRP A 129 19.14 19.81 -15.93
N LYS A 130 18.48 19.79 -14.78
CA LYS A 130 17.41 18.86 -14.44
C LYS A 130 16.23 19.63 -13.86
N GLY A 131 15.00 19.23 -14.17
CA GLY A 131 13.83 19.92 -13.63
C GLY A 131 12.51 19.37 -14.16
N ALA A 132 11.43 20.10 -13.87
CA ALA A 132 10.13 19.80 -14.44
C ALA A 132 10.20 19.79 -15.98
N ALA A 133 9.67 18.73 -16.59
CA ALA A 133 9.86 18.48 -18.02
C ALA A 133 9.35 19.62 -18.91
N GLU A 134 8.20 20.21 -18.58
CA GLU A 134 7.60 21.33 -19.32
C GLU A 134 8.50 22.57 -19.33
N LEU A 135 9.07 22.93 -18.17
CA LEU A 135 9.91 24.13 -18.03
C LEU A 135 11.27 23.97 -18.71
N ILE A 136 11.87 22.78 -18.64
CA ILE A 136 13.12 22.52 -19.35
C ILE A 136 12.90 22.51 -20.85
N LEU A 137 11.77 21.95 -21.33
CA LEU A 137 11.41 21.94 -22.75
C LEU A 137 11.28 23.35 -23.33
N GLU A 138 10.73 24.30 -22.58
CA GLU A 138 10.62 25.71 -23.01
C GLU A 138 11.98 26.39 -23.21
N SER A 139 13.00 25.97 -22.45
CA SER A 139 14.38 26.49 -22.56
C SER A 139 15.23 25.78 -23.62
N CYS A 140 14.72 24.72 -24.25
CA CYS A 140 15.46 23.91 -25.22
C CYS A 140 15.29 24.41 -26.66
N THR A 141 16.40 24.60 -27.36
CA THR A 141 16.43 25.02 -28.79
C THR A 141 16.89 23.91 -29.73
N SER A 142 17.41 22.82 -29.18
CA SER A 142 17.88 21.66 -29.92
C SER A 142 17.68 20.40 -29.08
N TRP A 143 17.83 19.23 -29.69
CA TRP A 143 17.77 17.94 -29.00
C TRP A 143 18.84 17.00 -29.57
N ILE A 144 19.20 15.96 -28.81
CA ILE A 144 20.12 14.92 -29.24
C ILE A 144 19.37 13.72 -29.82
N ASP A 145 19.74 13.34 -31.04
CA ASP A 145 19.29 12.10 -31.67
C ASP A 145 20.11 10.89 -31.20
N LYS A 146 19.63 9.67 -31.44
CA LYS A 146 20.26 8.40 -31.02
C LYS A 146 21.74 8.28 -31.41
N ASP A 147 22.12 8.86 -32.55
CA ASP A 147 23.48 8.82 -33.08
C ASP A 147 24.41 9.84 -32.40
N GLY A 148 23.89 10.71 -31.53
CA GLY A 148 24.61 11.83 -30.92
C GLY A 148 24.59 13.11 -31.76
N SER A 149 23.86 13.11 -32.88
CA SER A 149 23.72 14.30 -33.72
C SER A 149 22.81 15.34 -33.06
N LYS A 150 23.23 16.61 -33.08
CA LYS A 150 22.44 17.73 -32.61
C LYS A 150 21.42 18.12 -33.68
N GLN A 151 20.14 18.00 -33.36
CA GLN A 151 19.03 18.37 -34.23
C GLN A 151 18.35 19.65 -33.69
N SER A 152 17.90 20.52 -34.60
CA SER A 152 17.15 21.72 -34.22
C SER A 152 15.77 21.34 -33.70
N MET A 153 15.25 22.12 -32.74
CA MET A 153 13.93 21.89 -32.18
C MET A 153 12.84 22.43 -33.12
N THR A 154 12.29 21.57 -33.99
CA THR A 154 11.18 21.94 -34.88
C THR A 154 9.85 22.02 -34.13
N PRO A 155 8.87 22.82 -34.57
CA PRO A 155 7.55 22.89 -33.93
C PRO A 155 6.85 21.53 -33.79
N GLU A 156 7.05 20.65 -34.78
CA GLU A 156 6.55 19.27 -34.79
C GLU A 156 7.17 18.45 -33.65
N LYS A 157 8.50 18.54 -33.46
CA LYS A 157 9.19 17.79 -32.41
C LYS A 157 8.88 18.34 -31.01
N VAL A 158 8.69 19.65 -30.86
CA VAL A 158 8.16 20.23 -29.60
C VAL A 158 6.78 19.65 -29.29
N GLY A 159 5.90 19.55 -30.29
CA GLY A 159 4.58 18.94 -30.14
C GLY A 159 4.66 17.47 -29.70
N GLU A 160 5.60 16.71 -30.24
CA GLU A 160 5.85 15.32 -29.86
C GLU A 160 6.32 15.20 -28.39
N PHE A 161 7.29 16.02 -27.97
CA PHE A 161 7.74 16.04 -26.57
C PHE A 161 6.63 16.46 -25.60
N LYS A 162 5.84 17.49 -25.95
CA LYS A 162 4.69 17.92 -25.14
C LYS A 162 3.67 16.80 -25.00
N LYS A 163 3.32 16.14 -26.10
CA LYS A 163 2.42 14.99 -26.08
C LYS A 163 2.97 13.86 -25.21
N PHE A 164 4.26 13.57 -25.29
CA PHE A 164 4.89 12.55 -24.45
C PHE A 164 4.84 12.91 -22.95
N ILE A 165 5.07 14.17 -22.60
CA ILE A 165 4.92 14.66 -21.21
C ILE A 165 3.45 14.54 -20.76
N GLU A 166 2.50 14.90 -21.60
CA GLU A 166 1.06 14.77 -21.33
C GLU A 166 0.66 13.31 -21.12
N ASP A 167 1.09 12.39 -22.00
CA ASP A 167 0.82 10.95 -21.89
C ASP A 167 1.40 10.37 -20.58
N MET A 168 2.62 10.76 -20.21
CA MET A 168 3.23 10.38 -18.93
C MET A 168 2.47 10.96 -17.73
N ALA A 169 2.00 12.22 -17.83
CA ALA A 169 1.19 12.85 -16.79
C ALA A 169 -0.17 12.16 -16.63
N VAL A 170 -0.80 11.71 -17.73
CA VAL A 170 -2.02 10.90 -17.72
C VAL A 170 -1.78 9.56 -17.02
N ALA A 171 -0.62 8.94 -17.26
CA ALA A 171 -0.17 7.76 -16.53
C ALA A 171 0.27 8.05 -15.07
N SER A 172 0.10 9.29 -14.60
CA SER A 172 0.48 9.78 -13.25
C SER A 172 1.95 9.63 -12.91
N LEU A 173 2.80 9.73 -13.93
CA LEU A 173 4.24 9.80 -13.77
C LEU A 173 4.66 11.24 -13.50
N ARG A 174 5.56 11.44 -12.53
CA ARG A 174 6.27 12.71 -12.36
C ARG A 174 7.34 12.81 -13.45
N CYS A 175 7.15 13.73 -14.38
CA CYS A 175 8.05 13.94 -15.51
C CYS A 175 9.23 14.84 -15.13
N VAL A 176 10.45 14.34 -15.30
CA VAL A 176 11.70 15.08 -15.11
C VAL A 176 12.46 15.07 -16.43
N ALA A 177 12.88 16.24 -16.90
CA ALA A 177 13.71 16.34 -18.10
C ALA A 177 15.16 16.68 -17.74
N PHE A 178 16.05 16.20 -18.60
CA PHE A 178 17.47 16.49 -18.59
C PHE A 178 17.83 17.28 -19.85
N ALA A 179 18.62 18.32 -19.67
CA ALA A 179 19.17 19.08 -20.76
C ALA A 179 20.64 19.39 -20.49
N TYR A 180 21.39 19.64 -21.55
CA TYR A 180 22.78 20.06 -21.44
C TYR A 180 23.07 21.22 -22.38
N ARG A 181 24.13 21.96 -22.07
CA ARG A 181 24.67 22.99 -22.94
C ARG A 181 26.21 22.94 -22.89
N PRO A 182 26.90 22.77 -24.02
CA PRO A 182 28.34 22.94 -24.09
C PRO A 182 28.69 24.43 -24.03
N CYS A 183 29.71 24.76 -23.27
CA CYS A 183 30.31 26.08 -23.13
C CYS A 183 31.83 25.94 -23.27
N GLU A 184 32.48 26.96 -23.83
CA GLU A 184 33.94 27.03 -23.83
C GLU A 184 34.43 27.59 -22.49
N MET A 185 35.64 27.20 -22.07
CA MET A 185 36.26 27.72 -20.84
C MET A 185 36.46 29.25 -20.88
N SER A 186 36.49 29.85 -22.08
CA SER A 186 36.53 31.29 -22.32
C SER A 186 35.26 32.03 -21.86
N ASP A 187 34.10 31.36 -21.91
CA ASP A 187 32.80 31.92 -21.51
C ASP A 187 32.54 31.78 -20.00
N VAL A 188 33.41 31.06 -19.29
CA VAL A 188 33.29 30.83 -17.84
C VAL A 188 34.03 31.92 -17.08
N PRO A 189 33.39 32.58 -16.09
CA PRO A 189 34.06 33.55 -15.25
C PRO A 189 35.28 32.96 -14.52
N LYS A 190 36.30 33.81 -14.33
CA LYS A 190 37.47 33.47 -13.51
C LYS A 190 37.06 33.10 -12.09
N GLU A 191 37.91 32.33 -11.42
CA GLU A 191 37.66 31.71 -10.12
C GLU A 191 37.07 32.67 -9.06
N ASP A 192 37.54 33.92 -9.03
CA ASP A 192 37.08 34.97 -8.11
C ASP A 192 35.62 35.44 -8.33
N GLN A 193 35.04 35.20 -9.52
CA GLN A 193 33.68 35.60 -9.89
C GLN A 193 32.72 34.41 -10.07
N ARG A 194 33.19 33.17 -9.82
CA ARG A 194 32.36 31.96 -9.99
C ARG A 194 31.20 31.90 -9.01
N ALA A 195 31.35 32.47 -7.81
CA ALA A 195 30.31 32.44 -6.78
C ALA A 195 28.99 33.12 -7.23
N ASP A 196 29.10 34.20 -8.00
CA ASP A 196 27.95 34.98 -8.51
C ASP A 196 27.57 34.59 -9.94
N TRP A 197 28.21 33.57 -10.51
CA TRP A 197 27.94 33.17 -11.89
C TRP A 197 26.57 32.50 -12.01
N VAL A 198 25.70 33.13 -12.79
CA VAL A 198 24.41 32.56 -13.18
C VAL A 198 24.65 31.61 -14.37
N LEU A 199 24.36 30.33 -14.13
CA LEU A 199 24.44 29.31 -15.18
C LEU A 199 23.52 29.69 -16.36
N PRO A 200 23.96 29.50 -17.62
CA PRO A 200 23.11 29.76 -18.77
C PRO A 200 21.83 28.92 -18.73
N GLU A 201 20.67 29.57 -18.70
CA GLU A 201 19.34 28.93 -18.66
C GLU A 201 18.73 28.77 -20.07
N ASP A 202 19.27 29.43 -21.09
CA ASP A 202 18.75 29.46 -22.46
C ASP A 202 19.57 28.58 -23.43
N ASN A 203 19.04 28.36 -24.65
CA ASN A 203 19.65 27.57 -25.72
C ASN A 203 20.11 26.17 -25.28
N LEU A 204 19.31 25.52 -24.44
CA LEU A 204 19.61 24.19 -23.95
C LEU A 204 19.40 23.14 -25.05
N ILE A 205 20.12 22.03 -24.95
CA ILE A 205 19.95 20.86 -25.79
C ILE A 205 19.29 19.77 -24.94
N MET A 206 18.11 19.32 -25.35
CA MET A 206 17.36 18.29 -24.64
C MET A 206 18.08 16.94 -24.76
N LEU A 207 18.38 16.32 -23.62
CA LEU A 207 18.96 14.98 -23.54
C LEU A 207 17.86 13.91 -23.50
N GLY A 208 16.84 14.14 -22.69
CA GLY A 208 15.73 13.21 -22.56
C GLY A 208 14.81 13.52 -21.39
N ILE A 209 13.75 12.71 -21.27
CA ILE A 209 12.70 12.87 -20.28
C ILE A 209 12.47 11.52 -19.61
N VAL A 210 12.34 11.52 -18.29
CA VAL A 210 11.99 10.34 -17.51
C VAL A 210 10.69 10.55 -16.76
N GLY A 211 9.86 9.52 -16.74
CA GLY A 211 8.65 9.42 -15.93
C GLY A 211 8.93 8.61 -14.68
N ILE A 212 8.78 9.23 -13.52
CA ILE A 212 9.07 8.62 -12.22
C ILE A 212 7.77 8.41 -11.46
N LYS A 213 7.56 7.22 -10.90
CA LYS A 213 6.43 6.96 -9.98
C LYS A 213 6.86 6.12 -8.79
N ASP A 214 6.05 6.16 -7.74
CA ASP A 214 6.11 5.23 -6.63
C ASP A 214 5.25 4.00 -6.99
N PRO A 215 5.87 2.85 -7.34
CA PRO A 215 5.14 1.70 -7.84
C PRO A 215 4.35 1.02 -6.72
N CYS A 216 3.25 0.39 -7.11
CA CYS A 216 2.45 -0.44 -6.21
C CYS A 216 3.26 -1.66 -5.76
N ARG A 217 3.09 -2.11 -4.51
CA ARG A 217 3.72 -3.34 -4.03
C ARG A 217 3.18 -4.55 -4.81
N PRO A 218 4.03 -5.53 -5.14
CA PRO A 218 3.57 -6.78 -5.77
C PRO A 218 2.49 -7.47 -4.92
N GLY A 219 1.44 -7.97 -5.56
CA GLY A 219 0.34 -8.69 -4.90
C GLY A 219 -0.70 -7.82 -4.19
N VAL A 220 -0.55 -6.48 -4.16
CA VAL A 220 -1.57 -5.57 -3.62
C VAL A 220 -2.88 -5.69 -4.39
N GLN A 221 -2.82 -5.71 -5.72
CA GLN A 221 -4.00 -5.83 -6.58
C GLN A 221 -4.80 -7.10 -6.29
N ASP A 222 -4.13 -8.25 -6.18
CA ASP A 222 -4.76 -9.52 -5.83
C ASP A 222 -5.36 -9.50 -4.43
N SER A 223 -4.66 -8.87 -3.48
CA SER A 223 -5.11 -8.73 -2.10
C SER A 223 -6.37 -7.87 -2.00
N ILE A 224 -6.43 -6.76 -2.73
CA ILE A 224 -7.61 -5.88 -2.80
C ILE A 224 -8.78 -6.62 -3.45
N ARG A 225 -8.54 -7.37 -4.54
CA ARG A 225 -9.56 -8.21 -5.16
C ARG A 225 -10.11 -9.26 -4.18
N LEU A 226 -9.25 -9.90 -3.38
CA LEU A 226 -9.66 -10.86 -2.35
C LEU A 226 -10.46 -10.20 -1.22
N CYS A 227 -10.07 -9.00 -0.78
CA CYS A 227 -10.83 -8.21 0.19
C CYS A 227 -12.22 -7.84 -0.37
N ALA A 228 -12.29 -7.39 -1.62
CA ALA A 228 -13.55 -7.04 -2.29
C ALA A 228 -14.47 -8.27 -2.45
N ALA A 229 -13.92 -9.42 -2.87
CA ALA A 229 -14.65 -10.68 -2.94
C ALA A 229 -15.18 -11.15 -1.57
N ALA A 230 -14.48 -10.80 -0.50
CA ALA A 230 -14.87 -11.06 0.88
C ALA A 230 -15.87 -10.04 1.45
N GLY A 231 -16.36 -9.10 0.64
CA GLY A 231 -17.31 -8.05 1.05
C GLY A 231 -16.67 -6.94 1.89
N ILE A 232 -15.35 -6.78 1.82
CA ILE A 232 -14.62 -5.73 2.53
C ILE A 232 -14.28 -4.62 1.55
N LYS A 233 -14.78 -3.40 1.81
CA LYS A 233 -14.48 -2.24 0.98
C LYS A 233 -13.15 -1.61 1.37
N VAL A 234 -12.16 -1.68 0.48
CA VAL A 234 -10.86 -1.01 0.65
C VAL A 234 -11.00 0.43 0.16
N ARG A 235 -10.50 1.38 0.95
CA ARG A 235 -10.50 2.83 0.69
C ARG A 235 -9.08 3.35 0.78
N MET A 236 -8.68 4.20 -0.16
CA MET A 236 -7.39 4.90 -0.12
C MET A 236 -7.56 6.28 0.52
N VAL A 237 -6.71 6.63 1.48
CA VAL A 237 -6.73 7.94 2.15
C VAL A 237 -5.30 8.46 2.19
N THR A 238 -4.98 9.48 1.38
CA THR A 238 -3.60 9.93 1.19
C THR A 238 -3.47 11.46 1.19
N GLY A 239 -2.29 11.94 1.59
CA GLY A 239 -1.89 13.34 1.46
C GLY A 239 -1.51 13.74 0.03
N ASP A 240 -1.35 12.78 -0.89
CA ASP A 240 -1.01 13.04 -2.28
C ASP A 240 -2.14 13.74 -3.05
N ASN A 241 -1.79 14.34 -4.19
CA ASN A 241 -2.76 14.98 -5.06
C ASN A 241 -3.83 13.99 -5.56
N LEU A 242 -5.04 14.48 -5.79
CA LEU A 242 -6.18 13.65 -6.17
C LEU A 242 -5.96 12.86 -7.46
N GLN A 243 -5.27 13.45 -8.44
CA GLN A 243 -4.94 12.80 -9.71
C GLN A 243 -4.01 11.59 -9.50
N THR A 244 -2.95 11.75 -8.71
CA THR A 244 -2.00 10.67 -8.37
C THR A 244 -2.71 9.57 -7.59
N ALA A 245 -3.52 9.95 -6.59
CA ALA A 245 -4.29 9.00 -5.80
C ALA A 245 -5.27 8.19 -6.68
N ARG A 246 -5.93 8.84 -7.65
CA ARG A 246 -6.82 8.19 -8.61
C ARG A 246 -6.10 7.13 -9.45
N ALA A 247 -4.93 7.46 -10.01
CA ALA A 247 -4.19 6.52 -10.84
C ALA A 247 -3.67 5.31 -10.06
N ILE A 248 -3.10 5.54 -8.86
CA ILE A 248 -2.67 4.43 -8.00
C ILE A 248 -3.87 3.58 -7.56
N ALA A 249 -5.02 4.20 -7.30
CA ALA A 249 -6.24 3.47 -6.94
C ALA A 249 -6.77 2.62 -8.09
N LEU A 250 -6.63 3.05 -9.35
CA LEU A 250 -6.95 2.24 -10.54
C LEU A 250 -5.95 1.09 -10.70
N GLU A 251 -4.64 1.36 -10.55
CA GLU A 251 -3.58 0.34 -10.65
C GLU A 251 -3.74 -0.76 -9.58
N CYS A 252 -4.04 -0.35 -8.35
CA CYS A 252 -4.33 -1.24 -7.22
C CYS A 252 -5.69 -1.97 -7.33
N GLY A 253 -6.59 -1.54 -8.22
CA GLY A 253 -7.95 -2.10 -8.34
C GLY A 253 -8.93 -1.68 -7.23
N ILE A 254 -8.65 -0.58 -6.53
CA ILE A 254 -9.61 0.08 -5.60
C ILE A 254 -10.72 0.76 -6.41
N LEU A 255 -10.34 1.40 -7.51
CA LEU A 255 -11.27 1.95 -8.49
C LEU A 255 -11.31 1.04 -9.72
N THR A 256 -12.50 0.88 -10.30
CA THR A 256 -12.72 0.10 -11.52
C THR A 256 -12.98 0.99 -12.74
N ASP A 257 -13.59 2.15 -12.54
CA ASP A 257 -13.90 3.09 -13.62
C ASP A 257 -12.99 4.34 -13.52
N PRO A 258 -12.27 4.70 -14.60
CA PRO A 258 -11.42 5.88 -14.64
C PRO A 258 -12.19 7.19 -14.67
N ASN A 259 -13.51 7.22 -14.86
CA ASN A 259 -14.35 8.44 -14.96
C ASN A 259 -15.13 8.75 -13.68
N VAL A 260 -14.87 8.02 -12.60
CA VAL A 260 -15.53 8.23 -11.30
C VAL A 260 -15.29 9.65 -10.80
N SER A 261 -16.35 10.31 -10.34
CA SER A 261 -16.36 11.67 -9.78
C SER A 261 -16.78 11.66 -8.30
N GLU A 262 -16.96 12.85 -7.72
CA GLU A 262 -17.53 13.00 -6.38
C GLU A 262 -18.90 12.30 -6.28
N PRO A 263 -19.25 11.70 -5.13
CA PRO A 263 -18.51 11.66 -3.86
C PRO A 263 -17.53 10.49 -3.70
N THR A 264 -17.35 9.63 -4.72
CA THR A 264 -16.51 8.43 -4.59
C THR A 264 -15.02 8.76 -4.53
N ILE A 265 -14.61 9.84 -5.20
CA ILE A 265 -13.29 10.45 -5.09
C ILE A 265 -13.50 11.87 -4.54
N ILE A 266 -12.80 12.24 -3.48
CA ILE A 266 -12.99 13.54 -2.81
C ILE A 266 -11.66 14.12 -2.31
N GLU A 267 -11.55 15.45 -2.23
CA GLU A 267 -10.43 16.10 -1.54
C GLU A 267 -10.69 16.22 -0.04
N GLY A 268 -9.63 16.09 0.77
CA GLY A 268 -9.73 16.23 2.23
C GLY A 268 -10.30 17.57 2.69
N LYS A 269 -10.03 18.65 1.94
CA LYS A 269 -10.60 19.98 2.22
C LYS A 269 -12.13 19.98 2.10
N THR A 270 -12.65 19.51 0.97
CA THR A 270 -14.10 19.40 0.72
C THR A 270 -14.76 18.52 1.78
N PHE A 271 -14.12 17.39 2.13
CA PHE A 271 -14.64 16.47 3.15
C PHE A 271 -14.72 17.08 4.55
N ARG A 272 -13.76 17.93 4.93
CA ARG A 272 -13.75 18.61 6.22
C ARG A 272 -14.86 19.67 6.33
N GLU A 273 -15.16 20.34 5.22
CA GLU A 273 -16.18 21.40 5.15
C GLU A 273 -17.62 20.86 5.26
N LEU A 274 -17.84 19.56 5.02
CA LEU A 274 -19.13 18.91 5.21
C LEU A 274 -19.58 18.93 6.68
N SER A 275 -20.90 19.04 6.90
CA SER A 275 -21.50 18.83 8.23
C SER A 275 -21.36 17.37 8.68
N ASP A 276 -21.49 17.11 9.99
CA ASP A 276 -21.29 15.76 10.52
C ASP A 276 -22.26 14.72 9.92
N LEU A 277 -23.53 15.10 9.71
CA LEU A 277 -24.54 14.22 9.10
C LEU A 277 -24.24 13.94 7.63
N GLU A 278 -23.89 14.96 6.84
CA GLU A 278 -23.52 14.78 5.43
C GLU A 278 -22.24 13.95 5.30
N ARG A 279 -21.28 14.16 6.21
CA ARG A 279 -20.02 13.42 6.24
C ARG A 279 -20.27 11.93 6.45
N GLU A 280 -21.20 11.56 7.33
CA GLU A 280 -21.59 10.17 7.56
C GLU A 280 -22.25 9.52 6.32
N GLU A 281 -23.10 10.25 5.59
CA GLU A 281 -23.70 9.74 4.35
C GLU A 281 -22.70 9.60 3.20
N VAL A 282 -21.78 10.55 3.10
CA VAL A 282 -20.75 10.60 2.06
C VAL A 282 -19.65 9.55 2.31
N ALA A 283 -19.29 9.30 3.57
CA ALA A 283 -18.24 8.35 3.97
C ALA A 283 -18.43 6.93 3.39
N ASP A 284 -19.67 6.46 3.27
CA ASP A 284 -19.96 5.15 2.70
C ASP A 284 -19.63 5.08 1.21
N LYS A 285 -19.77 6.19 0.49
CA LYS A 285 -19.54 6.27 -0.97
C LYS A 285 -18.06 6.47 -1.30
N ILE A 286 -17.31 7.16 -0.45
CA ILE A 286 -15.87 7.42 -0.64
C ILE A 286 -15.09 6.11 -0.84
N SER A 287 -14.24 6.11 -1.85
CA SER A 287 -13.23 5.07 -2.11
C SER A 287 -11.82 5.65 -2.16
N VAL A 288 -11.66 6.91 -2.57
CA VAL A 288 -10.36 7.60 -2.57
C VAL A 288 -10.51 9.01 -1.99
N MET A 289 -9.64 9.36 -1.05
CA MET A 289 -9.50 10.72 -0.53
C MET A 289 -8.07 11.21 -0.76
N GLY A 290 -7.93 12.28 -1.55
CA GLY A 290 -6.64 12.94 -1.83
C GLY A 290 -6.46 14.22 -0.98
N ARG A 291 -5.22 14.70 -0.88
CA ARG A 291 -4.83 15.89 -0.10
C ARG A 291 -5.36 15.87 1.34
N SER A 292 -5.42 14.68 1.93
CA SER A 292 -5.92 14.48 3.29
C SER A 292 -4.89 14.92 4.32
N SER A 293 -5.31 15.70 5.32
CA SER A 293 -4.53 15.91 6.54
C SER A 293 -4.75 14.75 7.53
N PRO A 294 -3.92 14.64 8.60
CA PRO A 294 -4.12 13.66 9.67
C PRO A 294 -5.52 13.72 10.28
N ASN A 295 -6.06 14.93 10.47
CA ASN A 295 -7.38 15.13 11.03
C ASN A 295 -8.50 14.64 10.09
N ASP A 296 -8.32 14.77 8.77
CA ASP A 296 -9.33 14.30 7.80
C ASP A 296 -9.42 12.77 7.80
N LYS A 297 -8.27 12.08 7.97
CA LYS A 297 -8.23 10.62 8.16
C LYS A 297 -9.04 10.20 9.38
N LEU A 298 -8.83 10.89 10.50
CA LEU A 298 -9.56 10.65 11.75
C LEU A 298 -11.07 10.88 11.58
N LEU A 299 -11.46 11.98 10.92
CA LEU A 299 -12.87 12.30 10.67
C LEU A 299 -13.55 11.24 9.80
N LEU A 300 -12.86 10.71 8.79
CA LEU A 300 -13.39 9.64 7.96
C LEU A 300 -13.61 8.35 8.76
N VAL A 301 -12.63 7.96 9.59
CA VAL A 301 -12.73 6.79 10.47
C VAL A 301 -13.92 6.94 11.41
N LYS A 302 -14.08 8.09 12.07
CA LYS A 302 -15.22 8.36 12.95
C LYS A 302 -16.57 8.28 12.22
N ALA A 303 -16.68 8.90 11.05
CA ALA A 303 -17.90 8.87 10.25
C ALA A 303 -18.30 7.43 9.86
N LEU A 304 -17.34 6.61 9.43
CA LEU A 304 -17.59 5.19 9.10
C LEU A 304 -18.01 4.38 10.33
N ARG A 305 -17.37 4.60 11.48
CA ARG A 305 -17.72 3.91 12.74
C ARG A 305 -19.13 4.28 13.21
N ASN A 306 -19.51 5.55 13.11
CA ASN A 306 -20.87 6.02 13.46
C ASN A 306 -21.95 5.39 12.58
N ARG A 307 -21.64 5.14 11.30
CA ARG A 307 -22.50 4.39 10.37
C ARG A 307 -22.59 2.89 10.68
N GLY A 308 -21.86 2.41 11.68
CA GLY A 308 -21.88 1.02 12.13
C GLY A 308 -20.91 0.09 11.40
N HIS A 309 -20.04 0.63 10.56
CA HIS A 309 -18.95 -0.14 9.97
C HIS A 309 -17.93 -0.53 11.04
N VAL A 310 -17.37 -1.73 10.90
CA VAL A 310 -16.14 -2.11 11.60
C VAL A 310 -14.98 -1.66 10.72
N VAL A 311 -14.22 -0.68 11.20
CA VAL A 311 -13.19 0.04 10.45
C VAL A 311 -11.81 -0.46 10.84
N ALA A 312 -11.08 -1.01 9.88
CA ALA A 312 -9.64 -1.23 10.00
C ALA A 312 -8.88 -0.08 9.33
N VAL A 313 -7.78 0.36 9.92
CA VAL A 313 -6.90 1.39 9.35
C VAL A 313 -5.52 0.81 9.17
N THR A 314 -4.88 1.07 8.03
CA THR A 314 -3.48 0.70 7.79
C THR A 314 -2.66 1.95 7.48
N GLY A 315 -1.53 2.13 8.16
CA GLY A 315 -0.65 3.27 7.95
C GLY A 315 0.76 3.04 8.49
N ASP A 316 1.71 3.86 8.05
CA ASP A 316 3.13 3.77 8.41
C ASP A 316 3.65 5.08 9.03
N GLY A 317 3.03 6.22 8.72
CA GLY A 317 3.47 7.53 9.18
C GLY A 317 2.94 7.96 10.55
N THR A 318 3.62 8.91 11.17
CA THR A 318 3.14 9.62 12.37
C THR A 318 1.79 10.31 12.14
N ASN A 319 1.51 10.67 10.89
CA ASN A 319 0.24 11.26 10.44
C ASN A 319 -0.95 10.31 10.55
N ASP A 320 -0.71 8.99 10.61
CA ASP A 320 -1.75 7.98 10.69
C ASP A 320 -2.08 7.58 12.13
N ALA A 321 -1.21 7.92 13.09
CA ALA A 321 -1.35 7.53 14.49
C ALA A 321 -2.73 7.86 15.09
N PRO A 322 -3.33 9.06 14.89
CA PRO A 322 -4.66 9.35 15.42
C PRO A 322 -5.75 8.45 14.80
N ALA A 323 -5.66 8.19 13.48
CA ALA A 323 -6.62 7.36 12.77
C ALA A 323 -6.47 5.88 13.13
N LEU A 324 -5.24 5.40 13.32
CA LEU A 324 -4.93 4.06 13.80
C LEU A 324 -5.51 3.80 15.19
N HIS A 325 -5.33 4.76 16.11
CA HIS A 325 -5.84 4.64 17.48
C HIS A 325 -7.38 4.70 17.57
N GLU A 326 -8.03 5.48 16.70
CA GLU A 326 -9.50 5.59 16.68
C GLU A 326 -10.20 4.42 15.96
N ALA A 327 -9.47 3.68 15.12
CA ALA A 327 -10.01 2.55 14.38
C ALA A 327 -10.50 1.44 15.31
N ASP A 328 -11.38 0.56 14.81
CA ASP A 328 -11.70 -0.66 15.56
C ASP A 328 -10.55 -1.68 15.49
N ILE A 329 -9.73 -1.59 14.43
CA ILE A 329 -8.42 -2.26 14.34
C ILE A 329 -7.41 -1.33 13.65
N GLY A 330 -6.34 -0.94 14.34
CA GLY A 330 -5.19 -0.27 13.76
C GLY A 330 -4.11 -1.27 13.32
N LEU A 331 -3.58 -1.14 12.10
CA LEU A 331 -2.46 -1.92 11.60
C LEU A 331 -1.31 -1.03 11.13
N SER A 332 -0.10 -1.33 11.56
CA SER A 332 1.11 -0.62 11.15
C SER A 332 2.10 -1.49 10.38
N MET A 333 2.95 -0.86 9.57
CA MET A 333 4.07 -1.52 8.91
C MET A 333 5.26 -1.68 9.88
N GLY A 334 5.91 -2.83 9.85
CA GLY A 334 6.99 -3.18 10.77
C GLY A 334 8.33 -2.57 10.39
N ILE A 335 8.64 -2.51 9.10
CA ILE A 335 9.92 -2.03 8.58
C ILE A 335 9.83 -0.52 8.29
N GLN A 336 8.87 -0.10 7.46
CA GLN A 336 8.71 1.31 7.07
C GLN A 336 7.92 2.15 8.09
N GLY A 337 7.19 1.50 9.01
CA GLY A 337 6.39 2.21 10.00
C GLY A 337 7.23 2.95 11.04
N THR A 338 6.82 4.18 11.33
CA THR A 338 7.35 4.97 12.43
C THR A 338 6.99 4.36 13.79
N GLU A 339 7.82 4.55 14.81
CA GLU A 339 7.55 4.01 16.15
C GLU A 339 6.20 4.50 16.72
N VAL A 340 5.84 5.76 16.45
CA VAL A 340 4.54 6.33 16.87
C VAL A 340 3.37 5.59 16.21
N ALA A 341 3.49 5.21 14.93
CA ALA A 341 2.46 4.44 14.24
C ALA A 341 2.36 3.01 14.79
N LYS A 342 3.49 2.38 15.14
CA LYS A 342 3.53 1.05 15.76
C LYS A 342 2.88 1.04 17.13
N GLU A 343 3.21 2.02 17.98
CA GLU A 343 2.62 2.16 19.32
C GLU A 343 1.11 2.47 19.27
N SER A 344 0.64 3.14 18.22
CA SER A 344 -0.77 3.47 18.04
C SER A 344 -1.59 2.36 17.36
N SER A 345 -0.96 1.25 16.99
CA SER A 345 -1.59 0.14 16.25
C SER A 345 -1.81 -1.10 17.12
N ASP A 346 -2.85 -1.88 16.81
CA ASP A 346 -3.14 -3.15 17.49
C ASP A 346 -2.33 -4.32 16.92
N ILE A 347 -1.98 -4.24 15.63
CA ILE A 347 -1.27 -5.30 14.89
C ILE A 347 -0.14 -4.68 14.07
N ILE A 348 1.07 -5.20 14.24
CA ILE A 348 2.25 -4.81 13.46
C ILE A 348 2.54 -5.86 12.38
N ILE A 349 2.58 -5.45 11.12
CA ILE A 349 2.91 -6.30 9.97
C ILE A 349 4.42 -6.28 9.75
N LEU A 350 5.11 -7.29 10.26
CA LEU A 350 6.58 -7.35 10.25
C LEU A 350 7.21 -7.45 8.85
N ASP A 351 6.46 -7.91 7.85
CA ASP A 351 6.95 -8.14 6.48
C ASP A 351 6.56 -7.03 5.48
N ASP A 352 5.91 -5.96 5.94
CA ASP A 352 5.40 -4.85 5.12
C ASP A 352 4.61 -5.30 3.87
N ASN A 353 3.99 -6.47 3.95
CA ASN A 353 3.26 -7.07 2.84
C ASN A 353 1.76 -6.93 3.05
N PHE A 354 1.09 -6.26 2.12
CA PHE A 354 -0.36 -6.09 2.16
C PHE A 354 -1.11 -7.44 2.09
N ALA A 355 -0.52 -8.50 1.51
CA ALA A 355 -1.09 -9.84 1.54
C ALA A 355 -1.24 -10.40 2.98
N THR A 356 -0.44 -9.92 3.93
CA THR A 356 -0.57 -10.24 5.36
C THR A 356 -1.90 -9.78 5.92
N LEU A 357 -2.43 -8.66 5.45
CA LEU A 357 -3.76 -8.17 5.84
C LEU A 357 -4.85 -9.21 5.51
N VAL A 358 -4.80 -9.79 4.31
CA VAL A 358 -5.74 -10.83 3.88
C VAL A 358 -5.62 -12.08 4.75
N ARG A 359 -4.39 -12.47 5.12
CA ARG A 359 -4.14 -13.58 6.05
C ARG A 359 -4.76 -13.29 7.42
N VAL A 360 -4.57 -12.09 7.96
CA VAL A 360 -5.12 -11.67 9.27
C VAL A 360 -6.65 -11.68 9.25
N VAL A 361 -7.29 -11.20 8.17
CA VAL A 361 -8.75 -11.30 8.01
C VAL A 361 -9.21 -12.76 8.02
N ARG A 362 -8.53 -13.63 7.25
CA ARG A 362 -8.85 -15.06 7.17
C ARG A 362 -8.75 -15.75 8.53
N TRP A 363 -7.68 -15.49 9.28
CA TRP A 363 -7.50 -15.99 10.64
C TRP A 363 -8.58 -15.46 11.58
N GLY A 364 -8.90 -14.17 11.52
CA GLY A 364 -9.97 -13.58 12.32
C GLY A 364 -11.33 -14.23 12.07
N ARG A 365 -11.66 -14.55 10.80
CA ARG A 365 -12.89 -15.28 10.45
C ARG A 365 -12.87 -16.73 10.94
N SER A 366 -11.71 -17.37 10.90
CA SER A 366 -11.54 -18.75 11.40
C SER A 366 -11.77 -18.82 12.90
N VAL A 367 -11.15 -17.93 13.66
CA VAL A 367 -11.32 -17.86 15.12
C VAL A 367 -12.79 -17.64 15.47
N TYR A 368 -13.47 -16.71 14.77
CA TYR A 368 -14.90 -16.48 14.99
C TYR A 368 -15.75 -17.75 14.72
N ALA A 369 -15.50 -18.45 13.61
CA ALA A 369 -16.20 -19.69 13.28
C ALA A 369 -15.91 -20.82 14.29
N ASN A 370 -14.67 -20.92 14.77
CA ASN A 370 -14.26 -21.91 15.77
C ASN A 370 -14.95 -21.65 17.12
N ILE A 371 -15.07 -20.37 17.53
CA ILE A 371 -15.84 -19.99 18.71
C ILE A 371 -17.31 -20.39 18.57
N GLN A 372 -17.93 -20.15 17.40
CA GLN A 372 -19.31 -20.58 17.16
C GLN A 372 -19.47 -22.10 17.25
N LYS A 373 -18.55 -22.88 16.68
CA LYS A 373 -18.55 -24.35 16.79
C LYS A 373 -18.45 -24.80 18.25
N PHE A 374 -17.53 -24.20 19.00
CA PHE A 374 -17.36 -24.50 20.42
C PHE A 374 -18.61 -24.17 21.23
N ILE A 375 -19.21 -22.99 21.05
CA ILE A 375 -20.46 -22.61 21.73
C ILE A 375 -21.60 -23.57 21.37
N GLN A 376 -21.73 -23.94 20.09
CA GLN A 376 -22.76 -24.89 19.67
C GLN A 376 -22.58 -26.25 20.36
N PHE A 377 -21.35 -26.76 20.42
CA PHE A 377 -21.02 -28.00 21.12
C PHE A 377 -21.35 -27.91 22.61
N GLN A 378 -20.82 -26.90 23.29
CA GLN A 378 -20.94 -26.74 24.74
C GLN A 378 -22.39 -26.53 25.18
N LEU A 379 -23.14 -25.68 24.48
CA LEU A 379 -24.53 -25.41 24.82
C LEU A 379 -25.43 -26.63 24.56
N THR A 380 -25.14 -27.44 23.53
CA THR A 380 -25.90 -28.66 23.24
C THR A 380 -25.78 -29.66 24.41
N VAL A 381 -24.56 -29.91 24.90
CA VAL A 381 -24.38 -30.90 25.97
C VAL A 381 -24.93 -30.39 27.30
N ASN A 382 -24.72 -29.12 27.64
CA ASN A 382 -25.27 -28.53 28.86
C ASN A 382 -26.80 -28.59 28.91
N VAL A 383 -27.47 -28.25 27.79
CA VAL A 383 -28.93 -28.33 27.68
C VAL A 383 -29.41 -29.78 27.81
N ALA A 384 -28.76 -30.73 27.12
CA ALA A 384 -29.14 -32.14 27.19
C ALA A 384 -28.96 -32.72 28.61
N ALA A 385 -27.81 -32.46 29.25
CA ALA A 385 -27.52 -32.92 30.61
C ALA A 385 -28.50 -32.35 31.64
N LEU A 386 -28.86 -31.06 31.52
CA LEU A 386 -29.85 -30.43 32.39
C LEU A 386 -31.23 -31.07 32.23
N ILE A 387 -31.71 -31.25 30.98
CA ILE A 387 -33.02 -31.83 30.70
C ILE A 387 -33.10 -33.27 31.24
N ILE A 388 -32.08 -34.10 31.02
CA ILE A 388 -32.07 -35.49 31.48
C ILE A 388 -32.14 -35.56 33.00
N ASN A 389 -31.35 -34.75 33.70
CA ASN A 389 -31.34 -34.73 35.15
C ASN A 389 -32.70 -34.28 35.72
N VAL A 390 -33.30 -33.22 35.16
CA VAL A 390 -34.61 -32.74 35.60
C VAL A 390 -35.70 -33.77 35.36
N VAL A 391 -35.78 -34.34 34.15
CA VAL A 391 -36.81 -35.33 33.80
C VAL A 391 -36.67 -36.60 34.63
N SER A 392 -35.45 -37.08 34.83
CA SER A 392 -35.20 -38.29 35.63
C SER A 392 -35.48 -38.07 37.12
N ALA A 393 -35.08 -36.92 37.68
CA ALA A 393 -35.37 -36.57 39.07
C ALA A 393 -36.88 -36.50 39.34
N VAL A 394 -37.65 -35.90 38.43
CA VAL A 394 -39.11 -35.78 38.56
C VAL A 394 -39.82 -37.14 38.39
N SER A 395 -39.32 -38.01 37.51
CA SER A 395 -39.99 -39.28 37.20
C SER A 395 -39.59 -40.44 38.10
N SER A 396 -38.31 -40.54 38.47
CA SER A 396 -37.75 -41.69 39.21
C SER A 396 -37.35 -41.35 40.64
N GLY A 397 -37.27 -40.06 41.01
CA GLY A 397 -36.76 -39.61 42.30
C GLY A 397 -35.23 -39.56 42.39
N ASP A 398 -34.52 -40.31 41.54
CA ASP A 398 -33.07 -40.35 41.47
C ASP A 398 -32.51 -39.61 40.25
N VAL A 399 -31.35 -38.98 40.42
CA VAL A 399 -30.63 -38.27 39.37
C VAL A 399 -29.61 -39.22 38.72
N PRO A 400 -29.62 -39.40 37.38
CA PRO A 400 -28.75 -40.35 36.70
C PRO A 400 -27.27 -39.96 36.72
N LEU A 401 -26.98 -38.66 36.87
CA LEU A 401 -25.61 -38.13 37.01
C LEU A 401 -25.44 -37.45 38.36
N ASN A 402 -24.49 -37.94 39.16
CA ASN A 402 -24.11 -37.30 40.41
C ASN A 402 -23.40 -35.96 40.16
N ALA A 403 -23.43 -35.06 41.15
CA ALA A 403 -22.80 -33.74 41.06
C ALA A 403 -21.31 -33.80 40.65
N VAL A 404 -20.56 -34.76 41.19
CA VAL A 404 -19.14 -34.98 40.84
C VAL A 404 -18.97 -35.46 39.39
N GLN A 405 -19.86 -36.33 38.89
CA GLN A 405 -19.81 -36.82 37.51
C GLN A 405 -20.14 -35.70 36.52
N LEU A 406 -21.11 -34.85 36.84
CA LEU A 406 -21.46 -33.70 36.02
C LEU A 406 -20.32 -32.68 35.94
N LEU A 407 -19.61 -32.46 37.06
CA LEU A 407 -18.41 -31.62 37.09
C LEU A 407 -17.28 -32.23 36.25
N TRP A 408 -17.08 -33.55 36.30
CA TRP A 408 -16.13 -34.25 35.45
C TRP A 408 -16.44 -34.11 33.96
N VAL A 409 -17.70 -34.27 33.57
CA VAL A 409 -18.15 -34.11 32.18
C VAL A 409 -17.91 -32.67 31.71
N ASN A 410 -18.29 -31.67 32.51
CA ASN A 410 -18.05 -30.26 32.17
C ASN A 410 -16.56 -29.96 32.05
N LEU A 411 -15.74 -30.41 33.00
CA LEU A 411 -14.30 -30.15 32.97
C LEU A 411 -13.65 -30.72 31.71
N ILE A 412 -13.96 -31.97 31.36
CA ILE A 412 -13.38 -32.65 30.19
C ILE A 412 -13.84 -31.96 28.90
N MET A 413 -15.13 -31.64 28.78
CA MET A 413 -15.67 -31.01 27.58
C MET A 413 -15.19 -29.56 27.41
N ASP A 414 -15.20 -28.77 28.48
CA ASP A 414 -14.78 -27.37 28.42
C ASP A 414 -13.29 -27.27 28.07
N THR A 415 -12.44 -28.11 28.66
CA THR A 415 -11.00 -28.02 28.43
C THR A 415 -10.57 -28.67 27.11
N LEU A 416 -10.89 -29.96 26.91
CA LEU A 416 -10.45 -30.69 25.73
C LEU A 416 -11.27 -30.32 24.50
N GLY A 417 -12.57 -30.07 24.66
CA GLY A 417 -13.44 -29.65 23.56
C GLY A 417 -13.11 -28.24 23.06
N ALA A 418 -12.80 -27.30 23.96
CA ALA A 418 -12.31 -25.98 23.55
C ALA A 418 -10.99 -26.11 22.80
N LEU A 419 -10.03 -26.90 23.30
CA LEU A 419 -8.74 -27.08 22.65
C LEU A 419 -8.89 -27.68 21.24
N ALA A 420 -9.73 -28.71 21.08
CA ALA A 420 -9.94 -29.37 19.80
C ALA A 420 -10.64 -28.46 18.77
N LEU A 421 -11.67 -27.72 19.19
CA LEU A 421 -12.48 -26.91 18.27
C LEU A 421 -11.89 -25.51 18.02
N ALA A 422 -11.14 -24.95 18.98
CA ALA A 422 -10.53 -23.63 18.82
C ALA A 422 -9.30 -23.66 17.89
N THR A 423 -8.61 -24.79 17.79
CA THR A 423 -7.33 -24.93 17.05
C THR A 423 -7.48 -25.32 15.58
N GLU A 424 -8.71 -25.42 15.06
CA GLU A 424 -8.92 -25.73 13.65
C GLU A 424 -8.34 -24.65 12.71
N PRO A 425 -7.58 -25.05 11.68
CA PRO A 425 -6.95 -24.10 10.76
C PRO A 425 -7.97 -23.40 9.84
N PRO A 426 -7.61 -22.21 9.31
CA PRO A 426 -8.48 -21.44 8.43
C PRO A 426 -8.71 -22.13 7.07
N ASN A 427 -9.97 -22.12 6.62
CA ASN A 427 -10.35 -22.58 5.28
C ASN A 427 -10.56 -21.41 4.31
N ASN A 428 -10.22 -21.61 3.03
CA ASN A 428 -10.33 -20.58 1.98
C ASN A 428 -11.79 -20.14 1.73
N HIS A 429 -12.77 -21.01 1.98
CA HIS A 429 -14.20 -20.68 1.83
C HIS A 429 -14.67 -19.56 2.77
N LEU A 430 -13.93 -19.29 3.86
CA LEU A 430 -14.25 -18.19 4.78
C LEU A 430 -14.12 -16.81 4.11
N MET A 431 -13.33 -16.71 3.04
CA MET A 431 -13.17 -15.46 2.26
C MET A 431 -14.29 -15.25 1.24
N GLN A 432 -15.19 -16.21 1.04
CA GLN A 432 -16.34 -16.07 0.13
C GLN A 432 -17.61 -15.58 0.84
N ARG A 433 -17.57 -15.49 2.18
CA ARG A 433 -18.69 -15.01 2.99
C ARG A 433 -18.56 -13.50 3.21
N PRO A 434 -19.68 -12.76 3.31
CA PRO A 434 -19.65 -11.38 3.74
C PRO A 434 -19.14 -11.26 5.19
N PRO A 435 -18.61 -10.10 5.60
CA PRO A 435 -18.21 -9.86 6.97
C PRO A 435 -19.44 -9.88 7.90
N VAL A 436 -19.24 -10.40 9.11
CA VAL A 436 -20.29 -10.43 10.15
C VAL A 436 -20.53 -9.02 10.67
N GLY A 437 -21.77 -8.53 10.58
CA GLY A 437 -22.12 -7.20 11.05
C GLY A 437 -21.98 -7.04 12.57
N ARG A 438 -21.74 -5.80 13.03
CA ARG A 438 -21.55 -5.48 14.46
C ARG A 438 -22.76 -5.85 15.34
N ARG A 439 -23.97 -5.89 14.76
CA ARG A 439 -25.23 -6.19 15.44
C ARG A 439 -25.71 -7.63 15.22
N GLU A 440 -24.96 -8.46 14.49
CA GLU A 440 -25.35 -9.84 14.27
C GLU A 440 -25.13 -10.68 15.53
N PRO A 441 -26.11 -11.52 15.93
CA PRO A 441 -25.98 -12.35 17.11
C PRO A 441 -24.93 -13.44 16.90
N LEU A 442 -24.13 -13.71 17.94
CA LEU A 442 -23.12 -14.76 17.91
C LEU A 442 -23.73 -16.15 17.67
N ILE A 443 -24.92 -16.41 18.24
CA ILE A 443 -25.68 -17.65 18.01
C ILE A 443 -26.68 -17.40 16.89
N THR A 444 -26.43 -18.02 15.73
CA THR A 444 -27.29 -17.89 14.55
C THR A 444 -28.53 -18.78 14.64
N ASN A 445 -29.57 -18.48 13.85
CA ASN A 445 -30.77 -19.34 13.76
C ASN A 445 -30.44 -20.77 13.29
N ILE A 446 -29.39 -20.92 12.47
CA ILE A 446 -28.89 -22.23 12.02
C ILE A 446 -28.28 -22.99 13.20
N MET A 447 -27.51 -22.32 14.07
CA MET A 447 -26.97 -22.91 15.29
C MET A 447 -28.09 -23.32 16.24
N TRP A 448 -29.11 -22.48 16.44
CA TRP A 448 -30.30 -22.83 17.25
C TRP A 448 -31.00 -24.08 16.73
N ARG A 449 -31.24 -24.16 15.42
CA ARG A 449 -31.84 -25.35 14.79
C ARG A 449 -30.99 -26.60 15.06
N ASN A 450 -29.69 -26.53 14.83
CA ASN A 450 -28.79 -27.67 15.02
C ASN A 450 -28.72 -28.09 16.49
N LEU A 451 -28.66 -27.12 17.40
CA LEU A 451 -28.64 -27.35 18.85
C LEU A 451 -29.90 -28.05 19.32
N LEU A 452 -31.08 -27.56 18.94
CA LEU A 452 -32.35 -28.14 19.38
C LEU A 452 -32.52 -29.58 18.87
N ILE A 453 -32.16 -29.84 17.61
CA ILE A 453 -32.23 -31.19 17.02
C ILE A 453 -31.27 -32.16 17.72
N MET A 454 -30.01 -31.74 17.94
CA MET A 454 -29.01 -32.60 18.58
C MET A 454 -29.31 -32.83 20.06
N ALA A 455 -29.73 -31.79 20.79
CA ALA A 455 -30.13 -31.91 22.19
C ALA A 455 -31.34 -32.85 22.32
N PHE A 456 -32.36 -32.69 21.47
CA PHE A 456 -33.52 -33.60 21.46
C PHE A 456 -33.12 -35.05 21.19
N TYR A 457 -32.25 -35.29 20.20
CA TYR A 457 -31.75 -36.63 19.89
C TYR A 457 -31.01 -37.27 21.07
N GLN A 458 -30.09 -36.54 21.70
CA GLN A 458 -29.33 -37.01 22.87
C GLN A 458 -30.26 -37.32 24.05
N VAL A 459 -31.19 -36.42 24.36
CA VAL A 459 -32.18 -36.60 25.43
C VAL A 459 -33.06 -37.81 25.15
N ALA A 460 -33.58 -37.97 23.93
CA ALA A 460 -34.45 -39.08 23.57
C ALA A 460 -33.76 -40.44 23.75
N ILE A 461 -32.51 -40.57 23.30
CA ILE A 461 -31.73 -41.81 23.47
C ILE A 461 -31.44 -42.07 24.94
N LEU A 462 -30.92 -41.07 25.66
CA LEU A 462 -30.49 -41.25 27.04
C LEU A 462 -31.67 -41.56 27.95
N LEU A 463 -32.82 -40.87 27.81
CA LEU A 463 -34.03 -41.21 28.57
C LEU A 463 -34.56 -42.60 28.22
N THR A 464 -34.53 -43.00 26.94
CA THR A 464 -34.95 -44.36 26.55
C THR A 464 -34.08 -45.41 27.23
N LEU A 465 -32.76 -45.18 27.30
CA LEU A 465 -31.85 -46.06 28.01
C LEU A 465 -32.04 -46.01 29.53
N THR A 466 -32.32 -44.84 30.12
CA THR A 466 -32.55 -44.72 31.56
C THR A 466 -33.83 -45.44 32.00
N PHE A 467 -34.93 -45.32 31.27
CA PHE A 467 -36.22 -45.89 31.68
C PHE A 467 -36.48 -47.30 31.14
N LYS A 468 -36.03 -47.61 29.92
CA LYS A 468 -36.28 -48.90 29.25
C LYS A 468 -35.02 -49.70 28.95
N GLY A 469 -33.85 -49.23 29.38
CA GLY A 469 -32.58 -49.88 29.06
C GLY A 469 -32.47 -51.31 29.56
N LEU A 470 -32.96 -51.61 30.78
CA LEU A 470 -32.91 -52.96 31.36
C LEU A 470 -33.70 -53.98 30.52
N THR A 471 -34.92 -53.62 30.13
CA THR A 471 -35.76 -54.46 29.27
C THR A 471 -35.21 -54.54 27.84
N LEU A 472 -34.70 -53.43 27.29
CA LEU A 472 -34.17 -53.34 25.93
C LEU A 472 -32.86 -54.16 25.76
N LEU A 473 -31.99 -54.11 26.77
CA LEU A 473 -30.70 -54.81 26.79
C LEU A 473 -30.81 -56.24 27.36
N ARG A 474 -32.02 -56.66 27.77
CA ARG A 474 -32.28 -57.97 28.40
C ARG A 474 -31.40 -58.22 29.62
N LEU A 475 -31.26 -57.20 30.46
CA LEU A 475 -30.50 -57.25 31.71
C LEU A 475 -31.41 -57.46 32.93
N GLU A 476 -32.71 -57.68 32.72
CA GLU A 476 -33.61 -58.16 33.77
C GLU A 476 -33.25 -59.60 34.12
N HIS A 477 -32.73 -59.79 35.35
CA HIS A 477 -32.55 -61.10 35.98
C HIS A 477 -33.81 -61.55 36.70
#